data_AF-A0A2V5MG72-F1
#
_entry.id   AF-A0A2V5MG72-F1
#
_cell.length_a   1.000
_cell.length_b   1.000
_cell.length_c   1.000
_cell.angle_alpha   90.00
_cell.angle_beta   90.00
_cell.angle_gamma   90.00
#
_symmetry.space_group_name_H-M   'P 1'
#
loop_
_entity.id
_entity.type
_entity.pdbx_description
1 polymer ?
#
loop_
_entity_poly.entity_id
_entity_poly.type
_entity_poly.pdbx_seq_one_letter_code
_entity_poly.pdbx_strand_id
1 'polypeptide(L)' 'LVGHEPDFSSVISALTGASLKLSKAGVALVDIDPDTEKGRLLWLFPPKVARKCKF' A
#
# COMPACT_ATOMS: atom_id res chain seq x y z
N LEU A 1 -4.41 0.62 8.39
CA LEU A 1 -5.08 -0.70 8.29
C LEU A 1 -4.01 -1.79 8.34
N VAL A 2 -4.27 -2.94 8.98
CA VAL A 2 -3.40 -4.14 8.93
C VAL A 2 -4.29 -5.31 8.52
N GLY A 3 -3.80 -6.20 7.65
CA GLY A 3 -4.62 -7.19 6.96
C GLY A 3 -3.79 -8.15 6.09
N HIS A 4 -4.47 -8.86 5.21
CA HIS A 4 -3.90 -9.94 4.40
C HIS A 4 -3.98 -9.64 2.90
N GLU A 5 -3.16 -10.36 2.13
CA GLU A 5 -3.33 -10.46 0.69
C GLU A 5 -4.36 -11.56 0.36
N PRO A 6 -5.13 -11.42 -0.73
CA PRO A 6 -5.09 -10.34 -1.72
C PRO A 6 -5.92 -9.10 -1.36
N ASP A 7 -6.60 -9.08 -0.21
CA ASP A 7 -7.55 -8.01 0.14
C ASP A 7 -6.93 -6.61 0.03
N PHE A 8 -5.68 -6.44 0.47
CA PHE A 8 -5.00 -5.16 0.36
C PHE A 8 -4.70 -4.72 -1.07
N SER A 9 -4.12 -5.59 -1.90
CA SER A 9 -3.88 -5.28 -3.31
C SER A 9 -5.19 -5.00 -4.04
N SER A 10 -6.28 -5.71 -3.72
CA SER A 10 -7.62 -5.43 -4.25
C SER A 10 -8.14 -4.06 -3.83
N VAL A 11 -8.07 -3.68 -2.55
CA VAL A 11 -8.53 -2.36 -2.07
C VAL A 11 -7.72 -1.22 -2.69
N ILE A 12 -6.40 -1.34 -2.76
CA ILE A 12 -5.56 -0.31 -3.38
C ILE A 12 -5.88 -0.21 -4.89
N SER A 13 -6.08 -1.34 -5.57
CA SER A 13 -6.49 -1.33 -6.97
C SER A 13 -7.85 -0.67 -7.17
N ALA A 14 -8.82 -0.91 -6.29
CA ALA A 14 -10.15 -0.31 -6.37
C ALA A 14 -10.10 1.22 -6.16
N LEU A 15 -9.34 1.67 -5.16
CA LEU A 15 -9.25 3.10 -4.82
C LEU A 15 -8.40 3.88 -5.82
N THR A 16 -7.31 3.30 -6.32
CA THR A 16 -6.26 4.05 -7.04
C THR A 16 -6.10 3.65 -8.51
N GLY A 17 -6.69 2.53 -8.94
CA GLY A 17 -6.45 1.93 -10.25
C GLY A 17 -5.08 1.22 -10.39
N ALA A 18 -4.24 1.24 -9.35
CA ALA A 18 -2.92 0.63 -9.40
C ALA A 18 -2.98 -0.90 -9.31
N SER A 19 -2.19 -1.59 -10.15
CA SER A 19 -1.98 -3.03 -10.06
C SER A 19 -0.62 -3.30 -9.41
N LEU A 20 -0.62 -3.87 -8.21
CA LEU A 20 0.59 -4.15 -7.45
C LEU A 20 0.42 -5.36 -6.53
N LYS A 21 1.54 -5.92 -6.09
CA LYS A 21 1.60 -6.97 -5.07
C LYS A 21 2.35 -6.47 -3.85
N LEU A 22 1.70 -6.49 -2.67
CA LEU A 22 2.36 -6.14 -1.42
C LEU A 22 3.08 -7.36 -0.83
N SER A 23 4.33 -7.15 -0.41
CA SER A 23 5.06 -8.16 0.36
C SER A 23 4.58 -8.16 1.81
N LYS A 24 4.69 -9.30 2.51
CA LYS A 24 4.38 -9.38 3.95
C LYS A 24 5.14 -8.28 4.71
N ALA A 25 4.43 -7.55 5.58
CA ALA A 25 4.93 -6.38 6.30
C ALA A 25 5.33 -5.17 5.41
N GLY A 26 4.99 -5.17 4.13
CA GLY A 26 5.06 -3.98 3.30
C GLY A 26 3.95 -2.99 3.68
N VAL A 27 4.26 -1.70 3.54
CA VAL A 27 3.33 -0.60 3.86
C VAL A 27 3.06 0.20 2.60
N ALA A 28 1.83 0.66 2.41
CA ALA A 28 1.45 1.59 1.36
C ALA A 28 0.82 2.84 2.00
N LEU A 29 1.13 4.01 1.47
CA LEU A 29 0.38 5.23 1.77
C LEU A 29 -0.52 5.56 0.61
N VAL A 30 -1.82 5.59 0.88
CA VAL A 30 -2.85 6.03 -0.05
C VAL A 30 -3.50 7.27 0.54
N ASP A 31 -3.47 8.35 -0.23
CA ASP A 31 -4.24 9.55 0.04
C ASP A 31 -5.63 9.38 -0.56
N ILE A 32 -6.70 9.67 0.18
CA ILE A 32 -8.08 9.38 -0.24
C ILE A 32 -8.89 10.67 -0.16
N ASP A 33 -9.52 11.02 -1.27
CA ASP A 33 -10.53 12.07 -1.32
C ASP A 33 -11.88 11.50 -0.83
N PRO A 34 -12.43 11.97 0.30
CA PRO A 34 -13.66 11.43 0.86
C PRO A 34 -14.91 11.78 0.03
N ASP A 35 -14.88 12.84 -0.79
CA ASP A 35 -16.03 13.26 -1.57
C ASP A 35 -16.20 12.41 -2.84
N THR A 36 -15.08 11.90 -3.37
CA THR A 36 -15.06 11.10 -4.61
C THR A 36 -14.75 9.62 -4.40
N GLU A 37 -14.34 9.24 -3.18
CA GLU A 37 -13.83 7.91 -2.81
C GLU A 37 -12.64 7.45 -3.66
N LYS A 38 -11.98 8.38 -4.35
CA LYS A 38 -10.79 8.09 -5.16
C LYS A 38 -9.53 8.26 -4.34
N GLY A 39 -8.61 7.32 -4.52
CA GLY A 39 -7.32 7.32 -3.87
C GLY A 39 -6.17 7.64 -4.83
N ARG A 40 -5.10 8.21 -4.30
CA ARG A 40 -3.78 8.28 -4.93
C ARG A 40 -2.78 7.48 -4.12
N LEU A 41 -2.12 6.53 -4.77
CA LEU A 41 -1.00 5.81 -4.19
C LEU A 41 0.24 6.74 -4.14
N LEU A 42 0.64 7.16 -2.95
CA LEU A 42 1.78 8.08 -2.78
C LEU A 42 3.11 7.33 -2.69
N TRP A 43 3.17 6.24 -1.94
CA TRP A 43 4.36 5.40 -1.85
C TRP A 43 4.06 3.97 -1.42
N LEU A 44 4.99 3.09 -1.80
CA LEU A 44 5.10 1.72 -1.33
C LEU A 44 6.43 1.55 -0.61
N PHE A 45 6.38 0.99 0.59
CA PHE A 45 7.53 0.78 1.44
C PHE A 45 7.67 -0.73 1.75
N PRO A 46 8.45 -1.47 0.95
CA PRO A 46 8.66 -2.88 1.19
C PRO A 46 9.63 -3.10 2.37
N PRO A 47 9.55 -4.23 3.11
CA PRO A 47 10.38 -4.49 4.28
C PRO A 47 11.89 -4.46 3.99
N LYS A 48 12.28 -4.76 2.75
CA LYS A 48 13.69 -4.74 2.31
C LYS A 48 14.30 -3.34 2.39
N VAL A 49 13.49 -2.29 2.24
CA VAL A 49 13.92 -0.88 2.37
C VAL A 49 14.00 -0.47 3.84
N ALA A 50 13.20 -1.09 4.71
CA ALA A 50 13.19 -0.86 6.15
C ALA A 50 14.36 -1.50 6.90
N ARG A 51 15.24 -2.24 6.22
CA ARG A 51 16.23 -3.09 6.88
C ARG A 51 17.21 -2.20 7.65
N LYS A 52 17.31 -2.41 8.97
CA LYS A 52 18.29 -1.74 9.83
C LYS A 52 19.67 -1.78 9.19
N CYS A 53 20.30 -0.62 9.04
CA CYS A 53 21.75 -0.54 8.88
C CYS A 53 22.37 -1.31 10.05
N LYS A 54 23.10 -2.38 9.75
CA LYS A 54 23.95 -3.02 10.75
C LYS A 54 25.12 -2.08 10.96
N PHE A 55 25.10 -1.35 12.07
CA PHE A 55 26.31 -0.74 12.63
C PHE A 55 27.10 -1.82 13.36
#